data_AF-A0A196SA52-F1
#
_entry.id   AF-A0A196SA52-F1
#
_cell.length_a   1.000
_cell.length_b   1.000
_cell.length_c   1.000
_cell.angle_alpha   90.00
_cell.angle_beta   90.00
_cell.angle_gamma   90.00
#
_symmetry.space_group_name_H-M   'P 1'
#
loop_
_entity.id
_entity.type
_entity.pdbx_description
1 polymer ?
#
loop_
_entity_poly.entity_id
_entity_poly.type
_entity_poly.pdbx_seq_one_letter_code
_entity_poly.pdbx_strand_id
1 'polypeptide(L)'
;MTWSAIAAVFLLFAIGSSKCVRCGSTCIPTGTSSSRTFMQVNNATGLYPFYVDSMTATYSDKGCSGARYEVIKHLTYDSTLCMGTIDSIYYRVVDKSDSSMNKILSSCGSKLTKFTDISKVDCKVDGVDPFTIYRVMIGSQQYNCIRFDDGGKPTILGSTCDASCKSEYNMGKSWMSTVFVVAIIVVVVLVITVLCVIFFVFKSVSKPSKAMTKKYLCLFLLTLFPLQFF
;
A
#
# COMPACT_ATOMS: atom_id res chain seq x y z
N MET A 1 34.12 12.19 -8.06
CA MET A 1 32.87 11.67 -8.65
C MET A 1 32.21 10.53 -7.86
N THR A 2 32.83 9.94 -6.84
CA THR A 2 32.27 8.76 -6.13
C THR A 2 31.28 9.08 -5.01
N TRP A 3 31.38 10.26 -4.38
CA TRP A 3 30.50 10.66 -3.28
C TRP A 3 29.05 10.94 -3.70
N SER A 4 28.84 11.47 -4.90
CA SER A 4 27.51 11.80 -5.44
C SER A 4 26.67 10.54 -5.71
N ALA A 5 27.30 9.46 -6.16
CA ALA A 5 26.63 8.19 -6.39
C ALA A 5 26.25 7.50 -5.07
N ILE A 6 27.14 7.53 -4.06
CA ILE A 6 26.86 6.95 -2.73
C ILE A 6 25.75 7.75 -2.02
N ALA A 7 25.77 9.08 -2.09
CA ALA A 7 24.70 9.92 -1.55
C ALA A 7 23.34 9.67 -2.24
N ALA A 8 23.33 9.45 -3.56
CA ALA A 8 22.12 9.06 -4.29
C ALA A 8 21.59 7.69 -3.84
N VAL A 9 22.46 6.71 -3.58
CA VAL A 9 22.09 5.39 -3.06
C VAL A 9 21.51 5.47 -1.64
N PHE A 10 22.09 6.29 -0.76
CA PHE A 10 21.53 6.53 0.59
C PHE A 10 20.18 7.26 0.54
N LEU A 11 20.01 8.22 -0.39
CA LEU A 11 18.70 8.86 -0.61
C LEU A 11 17.66 7.82 -1.07
N LEU A 12 18.04 6.92 -1.99
CA LEU A 12 17.17 5.84 -2.49
C LEU A 12 16.85 4.78 -1.41
N PHE A 13 17.76 4.55 -0.45
CA PHE A 13 17.50 3.68 0.70
C PHE A 13 16.56 4.33 1.74
N ALA A 14 16.67 5.64 1.97
CA ALA A 14 15.74 6.37 2.82
C ALA A 14 14.31 6.38 2.24
N ILE A 15 14.19 6.31 0.91
CA ILE A 15 12.95 6.19 0.13
C ILE A 15 12.34 4.76 0.24
N GLY A 16 13.05 3.79 0.83
CA GLY A 16 12.67 2.37 0.81
C GLY A 16 11.74 1.86 1.90
N SER A 17 11.44 2.67 2.93
CA SER A 17 10.61 2.20 4.05
C SER A 17 9.14 2.51 3.81
N SER A 18 8.46 1.63 3.08
CA SER A 18 7.02 1.70 2.96
C SER A 18 6.38 1.47 4.33
N LYS A 19 5.99 2.54 5.04
CA LYS A 19 5.30 2.43 6.33
C LYS A 19 3.84 2.11 6.05
N CYS A 20 3.44 0.94 6.49
CA CYS A 20 2.07 0.49 6.43
C CYS A 20 1.47 0.49 7.82
N VAL A 21 0.35 1.18 8.00
CA VAL A 21 -0.34 1.26 9.29
C VAL A 21 -1.81 0.97 9.09
N ARG A 22 -2.37 0.15 9.97
CA ARG A 22 -3.77 -0.25 9.97
C ARG A 22 -4.47 0.35 11.17
N CYS A 23 -5.43 1.22 10.93
CA CYS A 23 -6.33 1.75 11.94
C CYS A 23 -7.60 0.91 12.04
N GLY A 24 -7.88 0.41 13.23
CA GLY A 24 -9.05 -0.41 13.53
C GLY A 24 -10.25 0.45 13.92
N SER A 25 -11.45 0.06 13.49
CA SER A 25 -12.70 0.66 13.98
C SER A 25 -13.47 -0.32 14.85
N THR A 26 -14.44 0.26 15.55
CA THR A 26 -15.48 -0.43 16.28
C THR A 26 -16.63 -0.82 15.36
N CYS A 27 -17.41 -1.81 15.80
CA CYS A 27 -18.69 -2.13 15.17
C CYS A 27 -19.65 -0.96 15.42
N ILE A 28 -20.14 -0.31 14.35
CA ILE A 28 -21.05 0.84 14.44
C ILE A 28 -22.45 0.37 14.03
N PRO A 29 -23.42 0.28 14.96
CA PRO A 29 -24.79 -0.10 14.66
C PRO A 29 -25.55 0.96 13.88
N THR A 30 -26.25 0.55 12.83
CA THR A 30 -27.11 1.37 11.99
C THR A 30 -28.46 0.67 11.81
N GLY A 31 -29.47 1.11 12.57
CA GLY A 31 -30.81 0.51 12.52
C GLY A 31 -30.79 -0.95 12.97
N THR A 32 -31.06 -1.89 12.05
CA THR A 32 -30.99 -3.34 12.27
C THR A 32 -29.65 -3.97 11.85
N SER A 33 -28.79 -3.22 11.16
CA SER A 33 -27.47 -3.66 10.68
C SER A 33 -26.32 -3.02 11.45
N SER A 34 -25.09 -3.42 11.14
CA SER A 34 -23.87 -2.73 11.57
C SER A 34 -22.85 -2.62 10.44
N SER A 35 -21.92 -1.70 10.58
CA SER A 35 -20.73 -1.60 9.72
C SER A 35 -19.45 -1.51 10.55
N ARG A 36 -18.37 -2.06 10.02
CA ARG A 36 -17.01 -1.91 10.56
C ARG A 36 -16.10 -1.39 9.46
N THR A 37 -15.31 -0.35 9.73
CA THR A 37 -14.43 0.30 8.76
C THR A 37 -12.97 0.19 9.17
N PHE A 38 -12.14 -0.50 8.41
CA PHE A 38 -10.70 -0.52 8.63
C PHE A 38 -10.04 0.44 7.66
N MET A 39 -9.07 1.19 8.13
CA MET A 39 -8.27 2.03 7.24
C MET A 39 -6.85 1.54 7.24
N GLN A 40 -6.28 1.40 6.06
CA GLN A 40 -4.88 1.08 5.88
C GLN A 40 -4.21 2.21 5.12
N VAL A 41 -3.18 2.80 5.72
CA VAL A 41 -2.40 3.86 5.11
C VAL A 41 -1.06 3.27 4.69
N ASN A 42 -0.76 3.44 3.41
CA ASN A 42 0.48 3.02 2.80
C ASN A 42 1.25 4.27 2.40
N ASN A 43 2.36 4.52 3.07
CA ASN A 43 3.28 5.59 2.69
C ASN A 43 4.56 4.97 2.16
N ALA A 44 4.83 5.19 0.87
CA ALA A 44 5.96 4.63 0.17
C ALA A 44 7.30 5.24 0.57
N THR A 45 7.32 6.54 0.89
CA THR A 45 8.54 7.36 0.85
C THR A 45 8.64 8.37 1.98
N GLY A 46 7.69 8.37 2.93
CA GLY A 46 7.59 9.46 3.91
C GLY A 46 7.03 10.75 3.29
N LEU A 47 6.83 10.81 1.96
CA LEU A 47 6.49 12.01 1.21
C LEU A 47 5.20 11.81 0.40
N TYR A 48 4.46 12.90 0.29
CA TYR A 48 3.18 13.04 -0.40
C TYR A 48 3.25 12.62 -1.89
N PRO A 49 2.17 12.02 -2.47
CA PRO A 49 0.88 11.69 -1.86
C PRO A 49 0.86 10.34 -1.14
N PHE A 50 -0.06 10.20 -0.18
CA PHE A 50 -0.28 8.94 0.54
C PHE A 50 -1.34 8.12 -0.18
N TYR A 51 -1.16 6.79 -0.22
CA TYR A 51 -2.20 5.88 -0.68
C TYR A 51 -2.95 5.31 0.52
N VAL A 52 -4.26 5.49 0.56
CA VAL A 52 -5.10 5.02 1.65
C VAL A 52 -6.11 4.02 1.11
N ASP A 53 -6.13 2.84 1.72
CA ASP A 53 -7.12 1.81 1.45
C ASP A 53 -8.13 1.84 2.61
N SER A 54 -9.37 2.23 2.32
CA SER A 54 -10.46 2.22 3.30
C SER A 54 -11.36 1.02 3.03
N MET A 55 -11.32 0.05 3.92
CA MET A 55 -12.11 -1.17 3.86
C MET A 55 -13.34 -1.03 4.77
N THR A 56 -14.52 -1.32 4.25
CA THR A 56 -15.76 -1.39 5.03
C THR A 56 -16.38 -2.77 4.90
N ALA A 57 -16.61 -3.42 6.02
CA ALA A 57 -17.43 -4.63 6.13
C ALA A 57 -18.84 -4.25 6.61
N THR A 58 -19.85 -4.80 5.97
CA THR A 58 -21.26 -4.59 6.32
C THR A 58 -21.87 -5.88 6.83
N TYR A 59 -22.63 -5.80 7.92
CA TYR A 59 -23.17 -6.93 8.68
C TYR A 59 -24.70 -6.86 8.72
N SER A 60 -25.36 -8.03 8.77
CA SER A 60 -26.82 -8.12 8.92
C SER A 60 -27.26 -7.91 10.37
N ASP A 61 -26.33 -8.07 11.31
CA ASP A 61 -26.57 -7.99 12.75
C ASP A 61 -25.79 -6.86 13.42
N LYS A 62 -26.26 -6.45 14.60
CA LYS A 62 -25.63 -5.38 15.38
C LYS A 62 -24.28 -5.78 15.99
N GLY A 63 -24.04 -7.07 16.18
CA GLY A 63 -22.84 -7.63 16.82
C GLY A 63 -21.64 -7.80 15.88
N CYS A 64 -21.79 -7.48 14.59
CA CYS A 64 -20.78 -7.72 13.57
C CYS A 64 -20.31 -9.19 13.51
N SER A 65 -21.25 -10.14 13.61
CA SER A 65 -20.96 -11.57 13.74
C SER A 65 -20.56 -12.25 12.42
N GLY A 66 -21.14 -11.82 11.29
CA GLY A 66 -20.83 -12.33 9.95
C GLY A 66 -20.99 -11.23 8.89
N ALA A 67 -19.89 -10.87 8.22
CA ALA A 67 -19.94 -9.87 7.18
C ALA A 67 -20.73 -10.40 5.99
N ARG A 68 -21.67 -9.60 5.48
CA ARG A 68 -22.45 -9.89 4.27
C ARG A 68 -21.60 -9.64 3.03
N TYR A 69 -20.98 -8.47 3.00
CA TYR A 69 -20.09 -8.03 1.94
C TYR A 69 -19.07 -7.02 2.46
N GLU A 70 -18.07 -6.78 1.64
CA GLU A 70 -16.95 -5.92 1.93
C GLU A 70 -16.62 -5.04 0.73
N VAL A 71 -16.21 -3.82 1.03
CA VAL A 71 -15.86 -2.80 0.04
C VAL A 71 -14.51 -2.21 0.40
N ILE A 72 -13.60 -2.12 -0.56
CA ILE A 72 -12.34 -1.40 -0.43
C ILE A 72 -12.39 -0.18 -1.35
N LYS A 73 -12.15 1.00 -0.79
CA LYS A 73 -11.93 2.23 -1.53
C LYS A 73 -10.44 2.51 -1.54
N HIS A 74 -9.87 2.71 -2.73
CA HIS A 74 -8.52 3.22 -2.87
C HIS A 74 -8.57 4.72 -3.01
N LEU A 75 -7.87 5.43 -2.13
CA LEU A 75 -7.80 6.87 -2.11
C LEU A 75 -6.36 7.35 -2.32
N THR A 76 -6.22 8.37 -3.15
CA THR A 76 -5.03 9.23 -3.14
C THR A 76 -5.31 10.37 -2.16
N TYR A 77 -4.52 10.46 -1.10
CA TYR A 77 -4.76 11.38 0.01
C TYR A 77 -3.85 12.61 0.00
N ASP A 78 -4.51 13.76 0.10
CA ASP A 78 -3.93 15.06 0.31
C ASP A 78 -3.92 15.43 1.80
N SER A 79 -2.74 15.39 2.43
CA SER A 79 -2.59 15.79 3.84
C SER A 79 -2.70 17.30 4.08
N THR A 80 -2.46 18.14 3.08
CA THR A 80 -2.56 19.60 3.20
C THR A 80 -4.02 20.05 3.22
N LEU A 81 -4.86 19.41 2.40
CA LEU A 81 -6.30 19.69 2.33
C LEU A 81 -7.13 18.78 3.24
N CYS A 82 -6.52 17.73 3.80
CA CYS A 82 -7.21 16.66 4.53
C CYS A 82 -8.27 15.93 3.69
N MET A 83 -7.96 15.68 2.42
CA MET A 83 -8.93 15.15 1.44
C MET A 83 -8.37 13.94 0.71
N GLY A 84 -9.13 12.85 0.65
CA GLY A 84 -8.84 11.70 -0.18
C GLY A 84 -9.69 11.69 -1.44
N THR A 85 -9.09 11.55 -2.61
CA THR A 85 -9.83 11.32 -3.87
C THR A 85 -9.95 9.82 -4.10
N ILE A 86 -11.16 9.31 -4.31
CA ILE A 86 -11.38 7.88 -4.56
C ILE A 86 -10.99 7.55 -6.01
N ASP A 87 -9.94 6.77 -6.19
CA ASP A 87 -9.50 6.36 -7.51
C ASP A 87 -10.24 5.13 -8.04
N SER A 88 -10.57 4.20 -7.15
CA SER A 88 -11.17 2.91 -7.52
C SER A 88 -11.83 2.26 -6.32
N ILE A 89 -12.83 1.43 -6.58
CA ILE A 89 -13.56 0.70 -5.55
C ILE A 89 -13.60 -0.79 -5.91
N TYR A 90 -13.27 -1.63 -4.94
CA TYR A 90 -13.32 -3.08 -5.05
C TYR A 90 -14.42 -3.62 -4.14
N TYR A 91 -15.16 -4.60 -4.62
CA TYR A 91 -16.28 -5.21 -3.92
C TYR A 91 -16.09 -6.71 -3.81
N ARG A 92 -16.47 -7.27 -2.66
CA ARG A 92 -16.49 -8.72 -2.41
C ARG A 92 -17.75 -9.10 -1.63
N VAL A 93 -18.45 -10.14 -2.10
CA VAL A 93 -19.48 -10.83 -1.34
C VAL A 93 -18.83 -11.86 -0.42
N VAL A 94 -19.21 -11.84 0.86
CA VAL A 94 -18.69 -12.74 1.89
C VAL A 94 -19.73 -13.81 2.23
N ASP A 95 -20.93 -13.38 2.62
CA ASP A 95 -22.03 -14.29 2.93
C ASP A 95 -22.82 -14.67 1.67
N LYS A 96 -22.61 -15.90 1.21
CA LYS A 96 -23.32 -16.46 0.03
C LYS A 96 -24.70 -17.01 0.39
N SER A 97 -24.99 -17.20 1.67
CA SER A 97 -26.29 -17.68 2.14
C SER A 97 -27.32 -16.54 2.23
N ASP A 98 -26.86 -15.29 2.32
CA ASP A 98 -27.72 -14.11 2.24
C ASP A 98 -28.39 -14.02 0.87
N SER A 99 -29.73 -14.04 0.86
CA SER A 99 -30.53 -14.06 -0.37
C SER A 99 -30.25 -12.88 -1.30
N SER A 100 -29.99 -11.68 -0.77
CA SER A 100 -29.70 -10.49 -1.56
C SER A 100 -28.29 -10.54 -2.16
N MET A 101 -27.31 -11.03 -1.39
CA MET A 101 -25.95 -11.19 -1.88
C MET A 101 -25.84 -12.32 -2.91
N ASN A 102 -26.58 -13.40 -2.71
CA ASN A 102 -26.64 -14.50 -3.66
C ASN A 102 -27.25 -14.07 -5.00
N LYS A 103 -28.29 -13.21 -4.98
CA LYS A 103 -28.84 -12.59 -6.20
C LYS A 103 -27.80 -11.72 -6.94
N ILE A 104 -26.96 -10.99 -6.21
CA ILE A 104 -25.86 -10.23 -6.81
C ILE A 104 -24.86 -11.21 -7.44
N LEU A 105 -24.45 -12.27 -6.73
CA LEU A 105 -23.51 -13.26 -7.28
C LEU A 105 -24.05 -13.97 -8.52
N SER A 106 -25.33 -14.32 -8.55
CA SER A 106 -25.95 -14.99 -9.69
C SER A 106 -26.04 -14.08 -10.92
N SER A 107 -26.30 -12.79 -10.73
CA SER A 107 -26.48 -11.82 -11.82
C SER A 107 -25.18 -11.17 -12.28
N CYS A 108 -24.26 -10.90 -11.36
CA CYS A 108 -23.03 -10.14 -11.59
C CYS A 108 -21.77 -11.02 -11.65
N GLY A 109 -21.93 -12.32 -11.39
CA GLY A 109 -20.90 -13.33 -11.56
C GLY A 109 -20.14 -13.68 -10.28
N SER A 110 -19.67 -14.92 -10.24
CA SER A 110 -18.94 -15.50 -9.11
C SER A 110 -17.57 -14.86 -8.84
N LYS A 111 -17.06 -14.01 -9.74
CA LYS A 111 -15.80 -13.26 -9.53
C LYS A 111 -15.88 -12.37 -8.29
N LEU A 112 -17.06 -11.87 -7.97
CA LEU A 112 -17.35 -11.09 -6.75
C LEU A 112 -17.16 -11.88 -5.44
N THR A 113 -16.87 -13.18 -5.48
CA THR A 113 -16.41 -13.93 -4.29
C THR A 113 -14.99 -13.55 -3.87
N LYS A 114 -14.28 -12.81 -4.72
CA LYS A 114 -13.01 -12.14 -4.43
C LYS A 114 -13.21 -10.64 -4.67
N PHE A 115 -12.31 -9.83 -4.10
CA PHE A 115 -12.31 -8.40 -4.37
C PHE A 115 -12.16 -8.14 -5.86
N THR A 116 -13.19 -7.51 -6.42
CA THR A 116 -13.28 -7.22 -7.85
C THR A 116 -13.54 -5.74 -8.02
N ASP A 117 -12.79 -5.12 -8.94
CA ASP A 117 -12.98 -3.74 -9.33
C ASP A 117 -14.36 -3.54 -9.97
N ILE A 118 -15.22 -2.77 -9.31
CA ILE A 118 -16.61 -2.58 -9.74
C ILE A 118 -16.69 -1.85 -11.09
N SER A 119 -15.68 -1.07 -11.46
CA SER A 119 -15.65 -0.36 -12.75
C SER A 119 -15.68 -1.34 -13.94
N LYS A 120 -15.23 -2.58 -13.71
CA LYS A 120 -15.16 -3.66 -14.72
C LYS A 120 -16.32 -4.64 -14.66
N VAL A 121 -17.24 -4.48 -13.71
CA VAL A 121 -18.39 -5.36 -13.53
C VAL A 121 -19.60 -4.67 -14.14
N ASP A 122 -20.03 -5.04 -15.34
CA ASP A 122 -21.28 -4.54 -15.88
C ASP A 122 -22.40 -5.57 -15.64
N CYS A 123 -23.31 -5.27 -14.72
CA CYS A 123 -24.44 -6.15 -14.39
C CYS A 123 -25.62 -5.38 -13.83
N LYS A 124 -26.80 -6.01 -13.89
CA LYS A 124 -28.04 -5.51 -13.29
C LYS A 124 -28.71 -6.62 -12.49
N VAL A 125 -29.21 -6.28 -11.31
CA VAL A 125 -30.08 -7.13 -10.48
C VAL A 125 -31.46 -6.49 -10.53
N ASP A 126 -32.46 -7.24 -11.01
CA ASP A 126 -33.84 -6.73 -11.16
C ASP A 126 -33.91 -5.40 -11.95
N GLY A 127 -33.05 -5.24 -12.97
CA GLY A 127 -32.98 -4.06 -13.83
C GLY A 127 -32.16 -2.88 -13.27
N VAL A 128 -31.64 -2.99 -12.05
CA VAL A 128 -30.88 -1.93 -11.36
C VAL A 128 -29.41 -2.31 -11.22
N ASP A 129 -28.49 -1.37 -11.44
CA ASP A 129 -27.06 -1.60 -11.15
C ASP A 129 -26.83 -1.52 -9.63
N PRO A 130 -26.49 -2.64 -8.95
CA PRO A 130 -26.30 -2.68 -7.50
C PRO A 130 -25.09 -1.85 -7.05
N PHE A 131 -24.19 -1.48 -7.96
CA PHE A 131 -22.97 -0.74 -7.67
C PHE A 131 -23.06 0.75 -8.03
N THR A 132 -24.23 1.24 -8.48
CA THR A 132 -24.43 2.64 -8.92
C THR A 132 -23.88 3.65 -7.93
N ILE A 133 -24.23 3.52 -6.64
CA ILE A 133 -23.80 4.44 -5.59
C ILE A 133 -22.28 4.44 -5.45
N TYR A 134 -21.63 3.28 -5.56
CA TYR A 134 -20.18 3.19 -5.49
C TYR A 134 -19.51 3.76 -6.75
N ARG A 135 -20.07 3.54 -7.94
CA ARG A 135 -19.53 4.12 -9.18
C ARG A 135 -19.53 5.64 -9.13
N VAL A 136 -20.60 6.26 -8.64
CA VAL A 136 -20.70 7.72 -8.50
C VAL A 136 -19.67 8.28 -7.51
N MET A 137 -19.22 7.48 -6.54
CA MET A 137 -18.16 7.89 -5.61
C MET A 137 -16.76 7.89 -6.26
N ILE A 138 -16.54 7.20 -7.38
CA ILE A 138 -15.23 7.20 -8.04
C ILE A 138 -14.96 8.59 -8.61
N GLY A 139 -13.78 9.14 -8.31
CA GLY A 139 -13.40 10.52 -8.61
C GLY A 139 -13.91 11.55 -7.58
N SER A 140 -14.77 11.16 -6.63
CA SER A 140 -15.23 12.06 -5.59
C SER A 140 -14.18 12.26 -4.49
N GLN A 141 -14.21 13.43 -3.88
CA GLN A 141 -13.36 13.77 -2.75
C GLN A 141 -14.05 13.45 -1.43
N GLN A 142 -13.33 12.82 -0.51
CA GLN A 142 -13.76 12.53 0.85
C GLN A 142 -12.88 13.31 1.83
N TYR A 143 -13.52 14.16 2.63
CA TYR A 143 -12.84 14.80 3.74
C TYR A 143 -12.55 13.74 4.81
N ASN A 144 -11.27 13.49 5.07
CA ASN A 144 -10.85 12.49 6.05
C ASN A 144 -9.52 12.93 6.66
N CYS A 145 -9.56 13.69 7.75
CA CYS A 145 -8.35 14.15 8.43
C CYS A 145 -7.57 12.99 9.04
N ILE A 146 -6.54 12.54 8.34
CA ILE A 146 -5.52 11.66 8.87
C ILE A 146 -4.40 12.54 9.40
N ARG A 147 -4.20 12.55 10.72
CA ARG A 147 -3.09 13.27 11.35
C ARG A 147 -1.92 12.30 11.47
N PHE A 148 -0.71 12.76 11.20
CA PHE A 148 0.49 11.95 11.41
C PHE A 148 1.20 12.44 12.68
N ASP A 149 1.64 11.52 13.53
CA ASP A 149 2.48 11.85 14.69
C ASP A 149 3.93 12.17 14.26
N ASP A 150 4.77 12.63 15.20
CA ASP A 150 6.18 12.97 14.95
C ASP A 150 7.02 11.77 14.46
N GLY A 151 6.52 10.54 14.64
CA GLY A 151 7.10 9.29 14.10
C GLY A 151 6.59 8.92 12.70
N GLY A 152 5.71 9.72 12.13
CA GLY A 152 5.06 9.51 10.83
C GLY A 152 3.97 8.44 10.85
N LYS A 153 3.43 8.07 12.01
CA LYS A 153 2.31 7.13 12.12
C LYS A 153 0.98 7.87 11.98
N PRO A 154 0.07 7.41 11.10
CA PRO A 154 -1.26 7.99 11.00
C PRO A 154 -2.04 7.72 12.29
N THR A 155 -2.80 8.73 12.69
CA THR A 155 -3.76 8.74 13.77
C THR A 155 -5.09 9.20 13.18
N ILE A 156 -6.14 8.46 13.51
CA ILE A 156 -7.51 8.79 13.15
C ILE A 156 -8.26 8.99 14.45
N LEU A 157 -9.09 10.02 14.51
CA LEU A 157 -9.89 10.31 15.69
C LEU A 157 -10.75 9.09 16.07
N GLY A 158 -10.58 8.59 17.30
CA GLY A 158 -11.38 7.48 17.84
C GLY A 158 -11.00 6.07 17.38
N SER A 159 -9.84 5.87 16.74
CA SER A 159 -9.37 4.56 16.29
C SER A 159 -7.93 4.28 16.75
N THR A 160 -7.65 3.05 17.18
CA THR A 160 -6.27 2.61 17.44
C THR A 160 -5.61 2.15 16.15
N CYS A 161 -4.38 2.58 15.92
CA CYS A 161 -3.61 2.27 14.72
C CYS A 161 -2.45 1.33 15.05
N ASP A 162 -2.48 0.13 14.49
CA ASP A 162 -1.46 -0.92 14.61
C ASP A 162 -0.53 -0.90 13.40
N ALA A 163 0.72 -1.33 13.59
CA ALA A 163 1.73 -1.37 12.52
C ALA A 163 1.61 -2.58 11.56
N SER A 164 0.61 -3.46 11.73
CA SER A 164 0.45 -4.65 10.89
C SER A 164 -0.70 -4.50 9.89
N CYS A 165 -0.32 -4.46 8.62
CA CYS A 165 -1.25 -4.46 7.51
C CYS A 165 -1.66 -5.87 7.11
N LYS A 166 -2.89 -5.99 6.62
CA LYS A 166 -3.41 -7.27 6.12
C LYS A 166 -3.23 -7.31 4.62
N SER A 167 -2.46 -8.28 4.14
CA SER A 167 -2.19 -8.47 2.70
C SER A 167 -3.46 -8.62 1.86
N GLU A 168 -4.51 -9.22 2.43
CA GLU A 168 -5.82 -9.41 1.78
C GLU A 168 -6.57 -8.10 1.46
N TYR A 169 -6.20 -6.97 2.08
CA TYR A 169 -6.77 -5.65 1.80
C TYR A 169 -5.83 -4.77 0.95
N ASN A 170 -4.61 -5.25 0.71
CA ASN A 170 -3.63 -4.62 -0.18
C ASN A 170 -3.90 -5.02 -1.64
N MET A 171 -4.82 -4.31 -2.28
CA MET A 171 -5.36 -4.69 -3.59
C MET A 171 -4.64 -4.13 -4.82
N GLY A 172 -3.49 -3.46 -4.70
CA GLY A 172 -2.80 -3.07 -5.93
C GLY A 172 -1.93 -1.83 -5.93
N LYS A 173 -2.21 -0.85 -5.07
CA LYS A 173 -1.51 0.45 -5.16
C LYS A 173 -0.45 0.64 -4.08
N SER A 174 -0.66 0.01 -2.93
CA SER A 174 0.21 0.03 -1.77
C SER A 174 1.52 -0.75 -1.92
N TRP A 175 1.47 -1.95 -2.51
CA TRP A 175 2.65 -2.80 -2.79
C TRP A 175 3.50 -2.28 -3.96
N MET A 176 2.96 -1.40 -4.82
CA MET A 176 3.77 -0.77 -5.87
C MET A 176 4.94 -0.01 -5.27
N SER A 177 4.80 0.57 -4.08
CA SER A 177 5.92 1.14 -3.35
C SER A 177 7.05 0.13 -3.12
N THR A 178 6.73 -1.04 -2.57
CA THR A 178 7.73 -2.07 -2.26
C THR A 178 8.37 -2.61 -3.54
N VAL A 179 7.58 -2.83 -4.60
CA VAL A 179 8.10 -3.26 -5.90
C VAL A 179 9.01 -2.21 -6.52
N PHE A 180 8.62 -0.93 -6.44
CA PHE A 180 9.43 0.17 -6.98
C PHE A 180 10.76 0.28 -6.23
N VAL A 181 10.74 0.14 -4.91
CA VAL A 181 11.94 0.13 -4.06
C VAL A 181 12.84 -1.07 -4.41
N VAL A 182 12.29 -2.28 -4.52
CA VAL A 182 13.06 -3.48 -4.91
C VAL A 182 13.63 -3.33 -6.32
N ALA A 183 12.85 -2.82 -7.28
CA ALA A 183 13.32 -2.58 -8.65
C ALA A 183 14.47 -1.56 -8.69
N ILE A 184 14.38 -0.49 -7.90
CA ILE A 184 15.46 0.49 -7.75
C ILE A 184 16.72 -0.17 -7.17
N ILE A 185 16.59 -1.00 -6.12
CA ILE A 185 17.72 -1.73 -5.53
C ILE A 185 18.42 -2.59 -6.58
N VAL A 186 17.66 -3.35 -7.39
CA VAL A 186 18.21 -4.19 -8.46
C VAL A 186 18.99 -3.34 -9.48
N VAL A 187 18.43 -2.20 -9.90
CA VAL A 187 19.11 -1.28 -10.83
C VAL A 187 20.39 -0.71 -10.22
N VAL A 188 20.37 -0.30 -8.96
CA VAL A 188 21.56 0.22 -8.25
C VAL A 188 22.66 -0.84 -8.16
N VAL A 189 22.32 -2.07 -7.77
CA VAL A 189 23.28 -3.18 -7.71
C VAL A 189 23.90 -3.44 -9.08
N LEU A 190 23.10 -3.47 -10.14
CA LEU A 190 23.59 -3.63 -11.52
C LEU A 190 24.57 -2.52 -11.91
N VAL A 191 24.27 -1.26 -11.62
CA VAL A 191 25.17 -0.12 -11.92
C VAL A 191 26.49 -0.24 -11.16
N ILE A 192 26.45 -0.61 -9.87
CA ILE A 192 27.67 -0.82 -9.06
C ILE A 192 28.50 -1.97 -9.64
N THR A 193 27.89 -3.10 -9.99
CA THR A 193 28.60 -4.24 -10.59
C THR A 193 29.29 -3.85 -11.89
N VAL A 194 28.61 -3.12 -12.77
CA VAL A 194 29.20 -2.64 -14.04
C VAL A 194 30.38 -1.71 -13.77
N LEU A 195 30.26 -0.77 -12.83
CA LEU A 195 31.36 0.12 -12.44
C LEU A 195 32.56 -0.66 -11.89
N CYS A 196 32.33 -1.71 -11.09
CA CYS A 196 33.38 -2.59 -10.58
C CYS A 196 34.10 -3.33 -11.73
N VAL A 197 33.37 -3.88 -12.70
CA VAL A 197 33.94 -4.56 -13.87
C VAL A 197 34.78 -3.61 -14.70
N ILE A 198 34.26 -2.42 -15.03
CA ILE A 198 34.99 -1.37 -15.76
C ILE A 198 36.29 -1.04 -15.02
N PHE A 199 36.22 -0.78 -13.72
CA PHE A 199 37.40 -0.44 -12.93
C PHE A 199 38.43 -1.58 -12.89
N PHE A 200 37.97 -2.83 -12.81
CA PHE A 200 38.86 -4.01 -12.83
C PHE A 200 39.56 -4.17 -14.19
N VAL A 201 38.83 -3.97 -15.29
CA VAL A 201 39.40 -3.98 -16.65
C VAL A 201 40.43 -2.85 -16.81
N PHE A 202 40.11 -1.61 -16.46
CA PHE A 202 41.06 -0.49 -16.56
C PHE A 202 42.28 -0.63 -15.63
N LYS A 203 42.12 -1.26 -14.47
CA LYS A 203 43.23 -1.55 -13.55
C LYS A 203 44.08 -2.74 -14.01
N SER A 204 43.51 -3.69 -14.75
CA SER A 204 44.28 -4.79 -15.37
C SER A 204 45.18 -4.30 -16.52
N VAL A 205 44.85 -3.15 -17.12
CA VAL A 205 45.65 -2.48 -18.16
C VAL A 205 46.71 -1.53 -17.54
N SER A 206 46.53 -1.08 -16.29
CA SER A 206 47.46 -0.17 -15.61
C SER A 206 48.12 -0.81 -14.37
N LYS A 207 49.43 -1.08 -14.45
CA LYS A 207 50.23 -1.79 -13.41
C LYS A 207 49.88 -1.35 -11.97
N PRO A 208 49.67 -2.29 -11.02
CA PRO A 208 49.12 -1.96 -9.71
C PRO A 208 50.17 -1.34 -8.77
N SER A 209 49.89 -0.14 -8.26
CA SER A 209 50.55 0.41 -7.08
C SER A 209 50.00 -0.26 -5.81
N LYS A 210 50.88 -0.90 -5.03
CA LYS A 210 50.59 -1.73 -3.84
C LYS A 210 49.95 -0.97 -2.66
N ALA A 211 49.82 0.36 -2.72
CA ALA A 211 49.31 1.17 -1.61
C ALA A 211 47.77 1.16 -1.49
N MET A 212 47.04 0.78 -2.55
CA MET A 212 45.60 1.04 -2.63
C MET A 212 44.72 -0.14 -2.15
N THR A 213 45.27 -1.33 -1.91
CA THR A 213 44.45 -2.53 -1.61
C THR A 213 43.97 -2.58 -0.15
N LYS A 214 44.70 -1.96 0.79
CA LYS A 214 44.40 -2.06 2.23
C LYS A 214 43.30 -1.10 2.71
N LYS A 215 43.15 0.07 2.07
CA LYS A 215 42.12 1.07 2.45
C LYS A 215 40.70 0.68 2.03
N TYR A 216 40.53 -0.01 0.90
CA TYR A 216 39.20 -0.32 0.37
C TYR A 216 38.61 -1.63 0.89
N LEU A 217 39.43 -2.59 1.34
CA LEU A 217 38.93 -3.79 2.04
C LEU A 217 38.30 -3.42 3.39
N CYS A 218 38.84 -2.41 4.07
CA CYS A 218 38.29 -1.87 5.32
C CYS A 218 36.95 -1.15 5.09
N LEU A 219 36.83 -0.41 3.98
CA LEU A 219 35.59 0.29 3.61
C LEU A 219 34.47 -0.71 3.22
N PHE A 220 34.82 -1.82 2.57
CA PHE A 220 33.88 -2.87 2.17
C PHE A 220 33.34 -3.67 3.38
N LEU A 221 34.16 -3.88 4.42
CA LEU A 221 33.72 -4.50 5.68
C LEU A 221 32.86 -3.56 6.54
N LEU A 222 33.03 -2.25 6.43
CA LEU A 222 32.23 -1.24 7.15
C LEU A 222 30.85 -1.00 6.51
N THR A 223 30.70 -1.15 5.19
CA THR A 223 29.39 -0.98 4.52
C THR A 223 28.48 -2.20 4.62
N LEU A 224 28.98 -3.35 5.08
CA LEU A 224 28.19 -4.57 5.30
C LEU A 224 27.66 -4.70 6.74
N PHE A 225 27.94 -3.73 7.64
CA PHE A 225 27.64 -3.81 9.07
C PHE A 225 26.47 -2.97 9.63
N PRO A 226 25.45 -2.52 8.87
CA PRO A 226 24.16 -2.19 9.46
C PRO A 226 23.15 -3.27 9.07
N LEU A 227 23.35 -4.50 9.56
CA LEU A 227 22.34 -5.57 9.49
C LEU A 227 21.96 -6.11 10.87
N GLN A 228 22.28 -5.37 11.93
CA GLN A 228 21.77 -5.61 13.26
C GLN A 228 21.23 -4.30 13.82
N PHE A 229 20.00 -4.36 14.32
CA PHE A 229 19.11 -3.29 14.76
C PHE A 229 18.09 -2.81 13.72
N PHE A 230 16.84 -3.09 14.09
CA PHE A 230 15.53 -2.85 13.46
C PHE A 230 14.97 -4.00 12.63
#